data_AF-A0AAU9X5F8-F1
#
_entry.id   AF-A0AAU9X5F8-F1
#
_cell.length_a   1.000
_cell.length_b   1.000
_cell.length_c   1.000
_cell.angle_alpha   90.00
_cell.angle_beta   90.00
_cell.angle_gamma   90.00
#
_symmetry.space_group_name_H-M   'P 1'
#
loop_
_entity.id
_entity.type
_entity.pdbx_description
1 polymer ?
#
loop_
_entity_poly.entity_id
_entity_poly.type
_entity_poly.pdbx_seq_one_letter_code
_entity_poly.pdbx_strand_id
1 'polypeptide(L)'
;MADAKLCAEVFEIFDSGEQKGRGLRASKSLTPGDKVLESTPLVYVLCNSVRGLCCDFCFAKSEDLQRCSKCKFARYCNRECQKSAWKDHKTECELTLNISPNIPTDLVRLMARITQQEQSAKPSVSSVRSVYSSLVFHSDKFDDQRKEAFSAILVALKLFLGEGDFHKYSDDHLFALFGKISCNSFTICDAELQPLGVGIYEIPSLLNHSCAPNCVAVFNGTKLLIHATENIKQGDELTISYSELLCPSYQRKEDLKSRYSFDCHCVKCNSPLEEDGLMLSLQCSNSHCNGALPRDLAGGGFAACNTCGKQASNKAMVTKAEGNISKSEEALKEIKALEKTDDYNSILDLAENVLDEQRCFFHKLNYSRIGILDKAMDACINLEFWDRALAFGLQTMDAYKLYYPRNHPSVGIQLFRIGKLQVYLDKLKDGFQSLLQAEAILKVTHGNHPLVQELREMIGQTLEELREEQNRKVQGMELI
;
A
#
# COMPACT_ATOMS: atom_id res chain seq x y z
N MET A 1 -2.96 15.10 -24.41
CA MET A 1 -2.09 15.18 -25.62
C MET A 1 -0.66 15.64 -25.32
N ALA A 2 -0.37 16.36 -24.21
CA ALA A 2 1.01 16.61 -23.79
C ALA A 2 1.70 15.32 -23.24
N ASP A 3 0.96 14.46 -22.54
CA ASP A 3 1.52 13.21 -21.97
C ASP A 3 1.88 12.15 -23.02
N ALA A 4 1.17 12.10 -24.15
CA ALA A 4 1.34 11.04 -25.15
C ALA A 4 2.72 11.06 -25.85
N LYS A 5 3.41 12.21 -25.87
CA LYS A 5 4.75 12.33 -26.48
C LYS A 5 5.87 11.86 -25.55
N LEU A 6 5.68 11.90 -24.22
CA LEU A 6 6.66 11.37 -23.27
C LEU A 6 6.64 9.83 -23.22
N CYS A 7 5.48 9.21 -23.52
CA CYS A 7 5.25 7.77 -23.37
C CYS A 7 6.12 6.89 -24.29
N ALA A 8 6.28 7.24 -25.58
CA ALA A 8 6.93 6.35 -26.55
C ALA A 8 8.45 6.18 -26.34
N GLU A 9 9.10 7.12 -25.62
CA GLU A 9 10.56 7.08 -25.43
C GLU A 9 11.01 6.14 -24.29
N VAL A 10 10.09 5.69 -23.44
CA VAL A 10 10.41 4.91 -22.24
C VAL A 10 9.74 3.54 -22.25
N PHE A 11 8.48 3.46 -22.70
CA PHE A 11 7.73 2.21 -22.76
C PHE A 11 6.86 2.14 -24.01
N GLU A 12 6.39 0.94 -24.32
CA GLU A 12 5.39 0.70 -25.35
C GLU A 12 4.34 -0.29 -24.85
N ILE A 13 3.13 -0.15 -25.36
CA ILE A 13 2.04 -1.09 -25.09
C ILE A 13 2.26 -2.31 -25.98
N PHE A 14 2.22 -3.50 -25.40
CA PHE A 14 2.37 -4.76 -26.13
C PHE A 14 1.34 -5.78 -25.66
N ASP A 15 1.14 -6.83 -26.48
CA ASP A 15 0.38 -8.00 -26.07
C ASP A 15 1.31 -8.94 -25.29
N SER A 16 1.01 -9.13 -24.01
CA SER A 16 1.76 -10.01 -23.11
C SER A 16 1.25 -11.46 -23.13
N GLY A 17 0.41 -11.81 -24.11
CA GLY A 17 -0.09 -13.15 -24.34
C GLY A 17 -1.43 -13.44 -23.66
N GLU A 18 -2.05 -14.57 -24.02
CA GLU A 18 -3.43 -14.91 -23.66
C GLU A 18 -3.73 -14.88 -22.14
N GLN A 19 -2.73 -15.16 -21.30
CA GLN A 19 -2.93 -15.20 -19.84
C GLN A 19 -2.89 -13.84 -19.15
N LYS A 20 -2.15 -12.87 -19.71
CA LYS A 20 -1.94 -11.55 -19.10
C LYS A 20 -2.63 -10.42 -19.87
N GLY A 21 -2.99 -10.66 -21.14
CA GLY A 21 -3.56 -9.64 -22.02
C GLY A 21 -2.53 -8.56 -22.35
N ARG A 22 -2.93 -7.29 -22.31
CA ARG A 22 -2.02 -6.17 -22.61
C ARG A 22 -1.05 -5.93 -21.46
N GLY A 23 0.13 -5.44 -21.80
CA GLY A 23 1.16 -5.02 -20.84
C GLY A 23 1.89 -3.77 -21.31
N LEU A 24 2.76 -3.25 -20.45
CA LEU A 24 3.80 -2.29 -20.83
C LEU A 24 5.15 -3.00 -20.86
N ARG A 25 5.99 -2.71 -21.86
CA ARG A 25 7.40 -3.15 -21.89
C ARG A 25 8.33 -1.98 -22.11
N ALA A 26 9.57 -2.11 -21.68
CA ALA A 26 10.57 -1.07 -21.78
C ALA A 26 11.00 -0.85 -23.25
N SER A 27 10.90 0.39 -23.75
CA SER A 27 11.37 0.77 -25.10
C SER A 27 12.88 1.02 -25.14
N LYS A 28 13.52 1.12 -23.98
CA LYS A 28 14.97 1.29 -23.78
C LYS A 28 15.38 0.65 -22.46
N SER A 29 16.69 0.46 -22.25
CA SER A 29 17.18 0.02 -20.94
C SER A 29 16.97 1.09 -19.88
N LEU A 30 16.59 0.65 -18.68
CA LEU A 30 16.32 1.50 -17.50
C LEU A 30 17.20 1.05 -16.34
N THR A 31 17.49 1.99 -15.45
CA THR A 31 18.28 1.80 -14.24
C THR A 31 17.45 2.17 -12.99
N PRO A 32 17.83 1.67 -11.80
CA PRO A 32 17.09 1.98 -10.58
C PRO A 32 16.94 3.49 -10.36
N GLY A 33 15.69 3.96 -10.25
CA GLY A 33 15.34 5.36 -10.04
C GLY A 33 14.86 6.08 -11.29
N ASP A 34 15.02 5.47 -12.48
CA ASP A 34 14.47 6.04 -13.71
C ASP A 34 12.94 6.14 -13.63
N LYS A 35 12.43 7.32 -14.00
CA LYS A 35 10.99 7.56 -14.10
C LYS A 35 10.44 6.88 -15.33
N VAL A 36 9.60 5.87 -15.13
CA VAL A 36 8.95 5.09 -16.18
C VAL A 36 7.77 5.85 -16.75
N LEU A 37 6.85 6.28 -15.87
CA LEU A 37 5.68 7.05 -16.25
C LEU A 37 5.18 7.89 -15.07
N GLU A 38 4.42 8.93 -15.41
CA GLU A 38 3.73 9.82 -14.48
C GLU A 38 2.30 10.01 -14.99
N SER A 39 1.30 9.84 -14.13
CA SER A 39 -0.11 9.90 -14.53
C SER A 39 -0.95 10.62 -13.49
N THR A 40 -1.82 11.51 -13.95
CA THR A 40 -2.95 12.00 -13.14
C THR A 40 -4.13 11.03 -13.25
N PRO A 41 -5.01 10.96 -12.23
CA PRO A 41 -6.16 10.07 -12.25
C PRO A 41 -7.19 10.58 -13.25
N LEU A 42 -7.85 9.64 -13.94
CA LEU A 42 -9.03 9.91 -14.75
C LEU A 42 -10.22 10.32 -13.87
N VAL A 43 -10.38 9.59 -12.77
CA VAL A 43 -11.33 9.83 -11.70
C VAL A 43 -10.72 9.35 -10.40
N TYR A 44 -11.07 9.99 -9.29
CA TYR A 44 -10.64 9.57 -7.96
C TYR A 44 -11.62 10.09 -6.91
N VAL A 45 -11.62 9.50 -5.73
CA VAL A 45 -12.37 9.98 -4.55
C VAL A 45 -11.54 9.80 -3.29
N LEU A 46 -11.66 10.76 -2.35
CA LEU A 46 -11.07 10.63 -1.02
C LEU A 46 -11.88 9.61 -0.20
N CYS A 47 -11.20 8.71 0.51
CA CYS A 47 -11.84 7.72 1.35
C CYS A 47 -12.60 8.37 2.51
N ASN A 48 -13.77 7.82 2.83
CA ASN A 48 -14.58 8.29 3.96
C ASN A 48 -13.85 8.21 5.31
N SER A 49 -12.90 7.28 5.48
CA SER A 49 -12.10 7.10 6.71
C SER A 49 -11.20 8.29 7.04
N VAL A 50 -10.76 9.05 6.04
CA VAL A 50 -9.88 10.23 6.21
C VAL A 50 -10.59 11.54 5.89
N ARG A 51 -11.92 11.48 5.71
CA ARG A 51 -12.75 12.64 5.37
C ARG A 51 -12.71 13.66 6.50
N GLY A 52 -12.35 14.88 6.14
CA GLY A 52 -12.25 15.99 7.08
C GLY A 52 -10.88 16.14 7.73
N LEU A 53 -9.98 15.17 7.53
CA LEU A 53 -8.55 15.27 7.86
C LEU A 53 -7.71 15.62 6.62
N CYS A 54 -8.20 15.23 5.43
CA CYS A 54 -7.56 15.49 4.15
C CYS A 54 -8.44 16.35 3.22
N CYS A 55 -7.82 17.09 2.33
CA CYS A 55 -8.48 17.83 1.25
C CYS A 55 -9.07 16.88 0.20
N ASP A 56 -10.35 17.03 -0.14
CA ASP A 56 -11.06 16.24 -1.18
C ASP A 56 -10.47 16.40 -2.59
N PHE A 57 -9.64 17.42 -2.83
CA PHE A 57 -9.01 17.67 -4.14
C PHE A 57 -7.58 17.15 -4.22
N CYS A 58 -6.68 17.63 -3.36
CA CYS A 58 -5.24 17.34 -3.44
C CYS A 58 -4.78 16.25 -2.47
N PHE A 59 -5.66 15.78 -1.59
CA PHE A 59 -5.41 14.76 -0.56
C PHE A 59 -4.40 15.17 0.52
N ALA A 60 -3.93 16.42 0.55
CA ALA A 60 -3.08 16.90 1.63
C ALA A 60 -3.83 16.88 2.97
N LYS A 61 -3.15 16.35 4.01
CA LYS A 61 -3.57 16.44 5.42
C LYS A 61 -3.50 17.89 5.87
N SER A 62 -4.51 18.37 6.60
CA SER A 62 -4.55 19.73 7.13
C SER A 62 -5.59 19.85 8.24
N GLU A 63 -5.26 20.57 9.31
CA GLU A 63 -6.19 20.87 10.41
C GLU A 63 -7.18 21.99 10.03
N ASP A 64 -6.81 22.87 9.10
CA ASP A 64 -7.54 24.09 8.71
C ASP A 64 -8.36 23.94 7.41
N LEU A 65 -9.04 22.80 7.25
CA LEU A 65 -9.81 22.53 6.03
C LEU A 65 -11.12 23.34 5.94
N GLN A 66 -11.32 24.01 4.81
CA GLN A 66 -12.52 24.77 4.48
C GLN A 66 -13.61 23.87 3.89
N ARG A 67 -14.76 23.77 4.57
CA ARG A 67 -15.91 22.98 4.09
C ARG A 67 -16.64 23.65 2.93
N CYS A 68 -17.10 22.86 1.96
CA CYS A 68 -18.02 23.32 0.93
C CYS A 68 -19.28 23.92 1.56
N SER A 69 -19.64 25.14 1.14
CA SER A 69 -20.74 25.89 1.75
C SER A 69 -22.12 25.28 1.50
N LYS A 70 -22.27 24.49 0.42
CA LYS A 70 -23.53 23.85 0.02
C LYS A 70 -23.72 22.49 0.69
N CYS A 71 -22.91 21.49 0.35
CA CYS A 71 -23.09 20.12 0.86
C CYS A 71 -22.57 19.89 2.28
N LYS A 72 -21.66 20.75 2.78
CA LYS A 72 -20.92 20.56 4.05
C LYS A 72 -20.12 19.25 4.16
N PHE A 73 -20.11 18.44 3.10
CA PHE A 73 -19.45 17.15 3.03
C PHE A 73 -17.97 17.29 2.63
N ALA A 74 -17.71 17.86 1.45
CA ALA A 74 -16.36 18.01 0.91
C ALA A 74 -15.60 19.13 1.63
N ARG A 75 -14.30 18.94 1.85
CA ARG A 75 -13.41 19.94 2.45
C ARG A 75 -12.15 20.17 1.61
N TYR A 76 -11.63 21.39 1.68
CA TYR A 76 -10.51 21.83 0.84
C TYR A 76 -9.50 22.63 1.66
N CYS A 77 -8.22 22.55 1.29
CA CYS A 77 -7.19 23.41 1.89
C CYS A 77 -7.52 24.90 1.72
N ASN A 78 -8.03 25.26 0.55
CA ASN A 78 -8.25 26.65 0.14
C ASN A 78 -9.24 26.75 -1.03
N ARG A 79 -9.52 28.00 -1.46
CA ARG A 79 -10.42 28.32 -2.57
C ARG A 79 -9.92 27.77 -3.90
N GLU A 80 -8.61 27.64 -4.09
CA GLU A 80 -7.98 27.12 -5.30
C GLU A 80 -8.27 25.62 -5.47
N CYS A 81 -8.12 24.84 -4.39
CA CYS A 81 -8.52 23.43 -4.35
C CYS A 81 -10.02 23.25 -4.61
N GLN A 82 -10.86 24.09 -3.98
CA GLN A 82 -12.31 24.05 -4.20
C GLN A 82 -12.69 24.32 -5.66
N LYS A 83 -12.10 25.36 -6.27
CA LYS A 83 -12.34 25.69 -7.69
C LYS A 83 -11.91 24.57 -8.62
N SER A 84 -10.74 23.98 -8.36
CA SER A 84 -10.18 22.90 -9.18
C SER A 84 -11.03 21.62 -9.09
N ALA A 85 -11.54 21.31 -7.90
CA ALA A 85 -12.46 20.19 -7.70
C ALA A 85 -13.85 20.40 -8.30
N TRP A 86 -14.26 21.64 -8.60
CA TRP A 86 -15.65 21.95 -8.93
C TRP A 86 -16.17 21.22 -10.18
N LYS A 87 -15.28 20.91 -11.13
CA LYS A 87 -15.63 20.13 -12.34
C LYS A 87 -16.26 18.78 -11.97
N ASP A 88 -15.68 18.07 -11.00
CA ASP A 88 -16.14 16.75 -10.57
C ASP A 88 -17.10 16.85 -9.36
N HIS A 89 -16.89 17.83 -8.49
CA HIS A 89 -17.71 18.00 -7.29
C HIS A 89 -19.09 18.63 -7.56
N LYS A 90 -19.27 19.43 -8.61
CA LYS A 90 -20.52 20.21 -8.79
C LYS A 90 -21.77 19.35 -8.74
N THR A 91 -21.79 18.24 -9.47
CA THR A 91 -22.90 17.29 -9.53
C THR A 91 -22.99 16.48 -8.24
N GLU A 92 -21.86 15.94 -7.76
CA GLU A 92 -21.78 15.18 -6.51
C GLU A 92 -22.23 15.99 -5.29
N CYS A 93 -22.00 17.31 -5.28
CA CYS A 93 -22.36 18.22 -4.21
C CYS A 93 -23.88 18.23 -3.97
N GLU A 94 -24.66 18.20 -5.05
CA GLU A 94 -26.12 18.24 -4.98
C GLU A 94 -26.66 16.86 -4.58
N LEU A 95 -26.12 15.79 -5.15
CA LEU A 95 -26.46 14.41 -4.78
C LEU A 95 -26.17 14.11 -3.29
N THR A 96 -25.01 14.56 -2.80
CA THR A 96 -24.63 14.37 -1.39
C THR A 96 -25.55 15.12 -0.44
N LEU A 97 -26.02 16.31 -0.84
CA LEU A 97 -26.98 17.07 -0.04
C LEU A 97 -28.33 16.32 0.06
N ASN A 98 -28.77 15.70 -1.03
CA ASN A 98 -30.07 15.02 -1.10
C ASN A 98 -30.17 13.78 -0.21
N ILE A 99 -29.06 13.09 0.03
CA ILE A 99 -29.03 11.89 0.87
C ILE A 99 -28.63 12.16 2.32
N SER A 100 -28.29 13.41 2.67
CA SER A 100 -27.92 13.81 4.03
C SER A 100 -29.03 13.42 5.03
N PRO A 101 -28.70 12.85 6.21
CA PRO A 101 -27.37 12.71 6.80
C PRO A 101 -26.58 11.46 6.37
N ASN A 102 -27.10 10.65 5.44
CA ASN A 102 -26.40 9.45 4.98
C ASN A 102 -25.13 9.82 4.18
N ILE A 103 -24.09 9.00 4.33
CA ILE A 103 -22.81 9.18 3.66
C ILE A 103 -22.68 8.12 2.55
N PRO A 104 -22.48 8.52 1.29
CA PRO A 104 -22.29 7.57 0.20
C PRO A 104 -20.93 6.87 0.35
N THR A 105 -20.86 5.59 -0.02
CA THR A 105 -19.59 4.83 0.00
C THR A 105 -18.63 5.32 -1.08
N ASP A 106 -17.34 5.12 -0.88
CA ASP A 106 -16.29 5.54 -1.82
C ASP A 106 -16.55 4.99 -3.23
N LEU A 107 -16.94 3.73 -3.33
CA LEU A 107 -17.26 3.08 -4.61
C LEU A 107 -18.49 3.71 -5.30
N VAL A 108 -19.56 4.02 -4.56
CA VAL A 108 -20.75 4.68 -5.11
C VAL A 108 -20.40 6.07 -5.64
N ARG A 109 -19.58 6.83 -4.90
CA ARG A 109 -19.08 8.14 -5.34
C ARG A 109 -18.24 8.02 -6.62
N LEU A 110 -17.36 7.02 -6.69
CA LEU A 110 -16.52 6.77 -7.86
C LEU A 110 -17.38 6.41 -9.09
N MET A 111 -18.33 5.48 -8.95
CA MET A 111 -19.27 5.11 -10.02
C MET A 111 -20.11 6.30 -10.50
N ALA A 112 -20.60 7.13 -9.57
CA ALA A 112 -21.36 8.33 -9.89
C ALA A 112 -20.51 9.35 -10.68
N ARG A 113 -19.27 9.61 -10.27
CA ARG A 113 -18.35 10.49 -11.01
C ARG A 113 -18.11 9.97 -12.43
N ILE A 114 -17.89 8.67 -12.60
CA ILE A 114 -17.64 8.07 -13.92
C ILE A 114 -18.84 8.22 -14.84
N THR A 115 -20.02 7.81 -14.37
CA THR A 115 -21.24 7.86 -15.19
C THR A 115 -21.60 9.30 -15.60
N GLN A 116 -21.40 10.27 -14.71
CA GLN A 116 -21.59 11.70 -15.02
C GLN A 116 -20.56 12.25 -16.02
N GLN A 117 -19.30 11.82 -15.91
CA GLN A 117 -18.26 12.19 -16.88
C GLN A 117 -18.53 11.59 -18.26
N GLU A 118 -19.06 10.36 -18.35
CA GLU A 118 -19.48 9.73 -19.61
C GLU A 118 -20.57 10.53 -20.32
N GLN A 119 -21.54 11.09 -19.58
CA GLN A 119 -22.60 11.94 -20.14
C GLN A 119 -22.11 13.32 -20.60
N SER A 120 -21.11 13.87 -19.90
CA SER A 120 -20.60 15.23 -20.16
C SER A 120 -19.54 15.29 -21.26
N ALA A 121 -18.99 14.16 -21.68
CA ALA A 121 -17.88 14.10 -22.64
C ALA A 121 -18.31 14.52 -24.05
N LYS A 122 -17.66 15.56 -24.61
CA LYS A 122 -17.76 15.89 -26.04
C LYS A 122 -17.05 14.82 -26.88
N PRO A 123 -17.52 14.49 -28.11
CA PRO A 123 -16.98 13.41 -28.93
C PRO A 123 -15.50 13.54 -29.37
N SER A 124 -14.85 14.69 -29.16
CA SER A 124 -13.58 15.04 -29.82
C SER A 124 -12.30 14.89 -28.97
N VAL A 125 -12.38 14.36 -27.75
CA VAL A 125 -11.23 14.02 -26.90
C VAL A 125 -11.32 12.51 -26.64
N SER A 126 -10.19 11.79 -26.59
CA SER A 126 -10.13 10.38 -26.17
C SER A 126 -10.97 10.20 -24.91
N SER A 127 -12.21 9.76 -25.10
CA SER A 127 -13.26 10.07 -24.13
C SER A 127 -13.04 9.23 -22.89
N VAL A 128 -13.44 9.75 -21.73
CA VAL A 128 -13.52 8.99 -20.47
C VAL A 128 -14.18 7.62 -20.72
N ARG A 129 -15.24 7.62 -21.55
CA ARG A 129 -15.93 6.43 -22.07
C ARG A 129 -15.02 5.48 -22.86
N SER A 130 -14.17 5.98 -23.77
CA SER A 130 -13.19 5.17 -24.51
C SER A 130 -12.21 4.47 -23.57
N VAL A 131 -11.71 5.19 -22.56
CA VAL A 131 -10.79 4.63 -21.57
C VAL A 131 -11.48 3.53 -20.78
N TYR A 132 -12.66 3.81 -20.19
CA TYR A 132 -13.43 2.81 -19.46
C TYR A 132 -13.82 1.62 -20.33
N SER A 133 -14.20 1.85 -21.58
CA SER A 133 -14.53 0.76 -22.49
C SER A 133 -13.36 -0.21 -22.68
N SER A 134 -12.12 0.30 -22.64
CA SER A 134 -10.90 -0.48 -22.79
C SER A 134 -10.40 -1.16 -21.51
N LEU A 135 -10.90 -0.81 -20.32
CA LEU A 135 -10.48 -1.44 -19.07
C LEU A 135 -10.92 -2.91 -19.02
N VAL A 136 -10.08 -3.75 -18.42
CA VAL A 136 -10.33 -5.18 -18.30
C VAL A 136 -11.46 -5.44 -17.31
N PHE A 137 -12.37 -6.33 -17.71
CA PHE A 137 -13.43 -6.87 -16.87
C PHE A 137 -13.57 -8.36 -17.12
N HIS A 138 -13.24 -9.18 -16.13
CA HIS A 138 -13.39 -10.64 -16.18
C HIS A 138 -14.81 -11.04 -15.75
N SER A 139 -15.82 -10.63 -16.53
CA SER A 139 -17.24 -10.86 -16.23
C SER A 139 -17.57 -12.35 -16.04
N ASP A 140 -16.87 -13.21 -16.77
CA ASP A 140 -16.95 -14.67 -16.74
C ASP A 140 -16.47 -15.29 -15.42
N LYS A 141 -15.68 -14.54 -14.63
CA LYS A 141 -15.10 -14.99 -13.35
C LYS A 141 -15.76 -14.35 -12.13
N PHE A 142 -16.93 -13.75 -12.27
CA PHE A 142 -17.69 -13.20 -11.15
C PHE A 142 -18.51 -14.28 -10.45
N ASP A 143 -18.11 -14.59 -9.22
CA ASP A 143 -18.84 -15.47 -8.32
C ASP A 143 -20.15 -14.84 -7.81
N ASP A 144 -20.98 -15.65 -7.16
CA ASP A 144 -22.29 -15.22 -6.67
C ASP A 144 -22.17 -14.21 -5.51
N GLN A 145 -21.10 -14.29 -4.71
CA GLN A 145 -20.83 -13.33 -3.64
C GLN A 145 -20.62 -11.91 -4.20
N ARG A 146 -19.87 -11.77 -5.30
CA ARG A 146 -19.67 -10.48 -5.98
C ARG A 146 -20.96 -9.95 -6.61
N LYS A 147 -21.83 -10.83 -7.12
CA LYS A 147 -23.14 -10.42 -7.66
C LYS A 147 -24.07 -9.91 -6.55
N GLU A 148 -24.03 -10.53 -5.37
CA GLU A 148 -24.76 -10.06 -4.20
C GLU A 148 -24.23 -8.70 -3.73
N ALA A 149 -22.90 -8.55 -3.62
CA ALA A 149 -22.26 -7.27 -3.30
C ALA A 149 -22.65 -6.17 -4.31
N PHE A 150 -22.67 -6.50 -5.61
CA PHE A 150 -23.12 -5.59 -6.66
C PHE A 150 -24.57 -5.16 -6.48
N SER A 151 -25.45 -6.08 -6.09
CA SER A 151 -26.87 -5.78 -5.85
C SER A 151 -27.04 -4.75 -4.73
N ALA A 152 -26.28 -4.87 -3.63
CA ALA A 152 -26.26 -3.87 -2.56
C ALA A 152 -25.75 -2.50 -3.05
N ILE A 153 -24.72 -2.51 -3.91
CA ILE A 153 -24.16 -1.28 -4.50
C ILE A 153 -25.18 -0.60 -5.44
N LEU A 154 -25.95 -1.36 -6.23
CA LEU A 154 -26.98 -0.79 -7.10
C LEU A 154 -28.05 -0.05 -6.31
N VAL A 155 -28.50 -0.60 -5.18
CA VAL A 155 -29.47 0.06 -4.30
C VAL A 155 -28.90 1.38 -3.78
N ALA A 156 -27.66 1.38 -3.30
CA ALA A 156 -27.00 2.58 -2.81
C ALA A 156 -26.76 3.62 -3.92
N LEU A 157 -26.39 3.17 -5.13
CA LEU A 157 -26.18 4.03 -6.29
C LEU A 157 -27.50 4.64 -6.77
N LYS A 158 -28.60 3.87 -6.79
CA LYS A 158 -29.94 4.38 -7.11
C LYS A 158 -30.38 5.46 -6.13
N LEU A 159 -30.17 5.23 -4.82
CA LEU A 159 -30.46 6.23 -3.79
C LEU A 159 -29.61 7.50 -4.00
N PHE A 160 -28.34 7.35 -4.37
CA PHE A 160 -27.42 8.47 -4.53
C PHE A 160 -27.66 9.30 -5.79
N LEU A 161 -27.90 8.65 -6.95
CA LEU A 161 -28.17 9.34 -8.22
C LEU A 161 -29.62 9.86 -8.31
N GLY A 162 -30.55 9.22 -7.61
CA GLY A 162 -32.00 9.44 -7.77
C GLY A 162 -32.57 8.66 -8.95
N GLU A 163 -33.89 8.39 -8.93
CA GLU A 163 -34.53 7.51 -9.91
C GLU A 163 -34.33 7.94 -11.37
N GLY A 164 -34.50 9.24 -11.66
CA GLY A 164 -34.43 9.75 -13.02
C GLY A 164 -33.06 9.56 -13.67
N ASP A 165 -31.98 9.85 -12.94
CA ASP A 165 -30.62 9.70 -13.47
C ASP A 165 -30.15 8.25 -13.47
N PHE A 166 -30.57 7.44 -12.48
CA PHE A 166 -30.23 6.03 -12.43
C PHE A 166 -30.75 5.25 -13.65
N HIS A 167 -32.01 5.50 -14.07
CA HIS A 167 -32.62 4.82 -15.21
C HIS A 167 -32.04 5.20 -16.59
N LYS A 168 -31.09 6.15 -16.65
CA LYS A 168 -30.34 6.44 -17.88
C LYS A 168 -29.31 5.37 -18.22
N TYR A 169 -28.99 4.48 -17.27
CA TYR A 169 -27.98 3.44 -17.42
C TYR A 169 -28.63 2.06 -17.31
N SER A 170 -28.19 1.11 -18.14
CA SER A 170 -28.62 -0.29 -18.01
C SER A 170 -27.87 -0.99 -16.89
N ASP A 171 -28.50 -2.01 -16.29
CA ASP A 171 -27.87 -2.84 -15.26
C ASP A 171 -26.59 -3.51 -15.78
N ASP A 172 -26.58 -3.96 -17.04
CA ASP A 172 -25.38 -4.52 -17.69
C ASP A 172 -24.23 -3.52 -17.76
N HIS A 173 -24.52 -2.24 -18.06
CA HIS A 173 -23.51 -1.19 -18.08
C HIS A 173 -22.96 -0.91 -16.69
N LEU A 174 -23.84 -0.82 -15.69
CA LEU A 174 -23.44 -0.59 -14.30
C LEU A 174 -22.65 -1.77 -13.72
N PHE A 175 -23.00 -3.00 -14.10
CA PHE A 175 -22.26 -4.20 -13.71
C PHE A 175 -20.87 -4.24 -14.35
N ALA A 176 -20.79 -3.92 -15.64
CA ALA A 176 -19.50 -3.77 -16.32
C ALA A 176 -18.64 -2.68 -15.68
N LEU A 177 -19.24 -1.55 -15.31
CA LEU A 177 -18.54 -0.47 -14.61
C LEU A 177 -18.02 -0.92 -13.24
N PHE A 178 -18.85 -1.59 -12.44
CA PHE A 178 -18.46 -2.13 -11.14
C PHE A 178 -17.26 -3.08 -11.26
N GLY A 179 -17.30 -4.01 -12.20
CA GLY A 179 -16.21 -4.94 -12.43
C GLY A 179 -14.92 -4.27 -12.90
N LYS A 180 -15.02 -3.29 -13.81
CA LYS A 180 -13.86 -2.52 -14.28
C LYS A 180 -13.20 -1.72 -13.15
N ILE A 181 -14.00 -1.06 -12.31
CA ILE A 181 -13.46 -0.35 -11.14
C ILE A 181 -12.75 -1.33 -10.20
N SER A 182 -13.37 -2.48 -9.94
CA SER A 182 -12.83 -3.49 -9.03
C SER A 182 -11.47 -4.03 -9.49
N CYS A 183 -11.27 -4.20 -10.80
CA CYS A 183 -10.02 -4.75 -11.34
C CYS A 183 -8.94 -3.70 -11.65
N ASN A 184 -9.29 -2.42 -11.80
CA ASN A 184 -8.36 -1.40 -12.33
C ASN A 184 -8.15 -0.20 -11.39
N SER A 185 -8.75 -0.24 -10.19
CA SER A 185 -8.58 0.83 -9.20
C SER A 185 -7.25 0.75 -8.47
N PHE A 186 -6.65 1.93 -8.29
CA PHE A 186 -5.47 2.14 -7.48
C PHE A 186 -5.88 2.76 -6.15
N THR A 187 -5.41 2.18 -5.05
CA THR A 187 -5.43 2.84 -3.75
C THR A 187 -4.38 3.95 -3.76
N ILE A 188 -4.84 5.19 -3.68
CA ILE A 188 -3.99 6.38 -3.59
C ILE A 188 -3.52 6.47 -2.14
N CYS A 189 -2.21 6.44 -1.94
CA CYS A 189 -1.61 6.52 -0.62
C CYS A 189 -0.91 7.85 -0.38
N ASP A 190 -0.66 8.18 0.90
CA ASP A 190 0.28 9.22 1.27
C ASP A 190 1.74 8.75 1.13
N ALA A 191 2.65 9.63 1.54
CA ALA A 191 4.09 9.39 1.48
C ALA A 191 4.55 8.20 2.34
N GLU A 192 3.78 7.82 3.35
CA GLU A 192 4.04 6.71 4.28
C GLU A 192 3.25 5.45 3.90
N LEU A 193 2.74 5.41 2.65
CA LEU A 193 1.92 4.34 2.09
C LEU A 193 0.55 4.15 2.78
N GLN A 194 0.08 5.13 3.55
CA GLN A 194 -1.24 5.05 4.17
C GLN A 194 -2.35 5.37 3.16
N PRO A 195 -3.42 4.57 3.09
CA PRO A 195 -4.47 4.74 2.09
C PRO A 195 -5.28 6.02 2.35
N LEU A 196 -5.35 6.89 1.35
CA LEU A 196 -6.11 8.15 1.39
C LEU A 196 -7.36 8.13 0.51
N GLY A 197 -7.33 7.39 -0.58
CA GLY A 197 -8.44 7.34 -1.53
C GLY A 197 -8.28 6.28 -2.59
N VAL A 198 -9.16 6.34 -3.58
CA VAL A 198 -9.16 5.40 -4.71
C VAL A 198 -9.28 6.16 -6.02
N GLY A 199 -8.56 5.72 -7.05
CA GLY A 199 -8.62 6.33 -8.37
C GLY A 199 -8.37 5.36 -9.52
N ILE A 200 -8.75 5.78 -10.72
CA ILE A 200 -8.51 5.05 -11.97
C ILE A 200 -7.48 5.83 -12.78
N TYR A 201 -6.46 5.12 -13.27
CA TYR A 201 -5.37 5.71 -14.05
C TYR A 201 -5.20 4.94 -15.35
N GLU A 202 -5.45 5.60 -16.48
CA GLU A 202 -5.54 4.95 -17.80
C GLU A 202 -4.32 4.09 -18.16
N ILE A 203 -3.14 4.72 -18.26
CA ILE A 203 -1.91 4.04 -18.67
C ILE A 203 -1.36 3.12 -17.56
N PRO A 204 -1.33 3.53 -16.29
CA PRO A 204 -0.88 2.65 -15.21
C PRO A 204 -1.68 1.36 -15.06
N SER A 205 -2.98 1.34 -15.39
CA SER A 205 -3.79 0.10 -15.40
C SER A 205 -3.34 -0.96 -16.42
N LEU A 206 -2.38 -0.64 -17.31
CA LEU A 206 -1.76 -1.60 -18.23
C LEU A 206 -0.52 -2.30 -17.65
N LEU A 207 0.00 -1.87 -16.49
CA LEU A 207 1.15 -2.51 -15.85
C LEU A 207 0.72 -3.82 -15.19
N ASN A 208 1.21 -4.96 -15.65
CA ASN A 208 0.87 -6.25 -15.06
C ASN A 208 1.50 -6.48 -13.68
N HIS A 209 0.97 -7.49 -12.99
CA HIS A 209 1.45 -7.93 -11.69
C HIS A 209 2.71 -8.83 -11.77
N SER A 210 3.62 -8.64 -10.82
CA SER A 210 4.60 -9.64 -10.40
C SER A 210 4.84 -9.54 -8.88
N CYS A 211 4.99 -10.66 -8.17
CA CYS A 211 5.45 -10.64 -6.77
C CYS A 211 6.95 -10.36 -6.65
N ALA A 212 7.68 -10.36 -7.77
CA ALA A 212 9.03 -9.80 -7.90
C ALA A 212 8.98 -8.70 -8.97
N PRO A 213 8.41 -7.53 -8.63
CA PRO A 213 8.21 -6.45 -9.60
C PRO A 213 9.52 -5.72 -9.88
N ASN A 214 9.66 -5.22 -11.10
CA ASN A 214 10.78 -4.39 -11.53
C ASN A 214 10.48 -2.88 -11.49
N CYS A 215 9.22 -2.52 -11.21
CA CYS A 215 8.78 -1.16 -11.01
C CYS A 215 8.02 -1.01 -9.68
N VAL A 216 7.95 0.23 -9.17
CA VAL A 216 7.15 0.59 -8.00
C VAL A 216 6.19 1.72 -8.34
N ALA A 217 4.99 1.66 -7.77
CA ALA A 217 4.01 2.73 -7.80
C ALA A 217 4.06 3.54 -6.49
N VAL A 218 4.24 4.86 -6.59
CA VAL A 218 4.16 5.80 -5.47
C VAL A 218 3.32 7.02 -5.86
N PHE A 219 2.76 7.73 -4.88
CA PHE A 219 1.89 8.87 -5.12
C PHE A 219 2.51 10.16 -4.61
N ASN A 220 2.33 11.25 -5.38
CA ASN A 220 2.55 12.62 -4.93
C ASN A 220 1.20 13.35 -4.97
N GLY A 221 0.55 13.47 -3.82
CA GLY A 221 -0.87 13.82 -3.76
C GLY A 221 -1.70 12.79 -4.52
N THR A 222 -2.43 13.23 -5.54
CA THR A 222 -3.23 12.33 -6.39
C THR A 222 -2.49 11.89 -7.65
N LYS A 223 -1.25 12.33 -7.88
CA LYS A 223 -0.48 11.95 -9.08
C LYS A 223 0.28 10.66 -8.82
N LEU A 224 0.13 9.68 -9.70
CA LEU A 224 0.84 8.41 -9.65
C LEU A 224 2.17 8.51 -10.40
N LEU A 225 3.24 8.04 -9.75
CA LEU A 225 4.61 7.97 -10.27
C LEU A 225 5.04 6.51 -10.31
N ILE A 226 5.60 6.07 -11.43
CA ILE A 226 6.21 4.74 -11.56
C ILE A 226 7.71 4.91 -11.77
N HIS A 227 8.50 4.26 -10.91
CA HIS A 227 9.96 4.24 -11.01
C HIS A 227 10.46 2.80 -11.18
N ALA A 228 11.53 2.65 -11.96
CA ALA A 228 12.26 1.37 -12.05
C ALA A 228 12.99 1.10 -10.73
N THR A 229 12.88 -0.11 -10.20
CA THR A 229 13.51 -0.53 -8.94
C THR A 229 14.77 -1.37 -9.15
N GLU A 230 15.00 -1.83 -10.38
CA GLU A 230 16.16 -2.61 -10.79
C GLU A 230 16.62 -2.22 -12.20
N ASN A 231 17.68 -2.86 -12.70
CA ASN A 231 18.07 -2.68 -14.10
C ASN A 231 17.09 -3.46 -14.99
N ILE A 232 16.48 -2.78 -15.96
CA ILE A 232 15.49 -3.35 -16.88
C ILE A 232 16.05 -3.24 -18.29
N LYS A 233 16.06 -4.32 -19.06
CA LYS A 233 16.54 -4.27 -20.45
C LYS A 233 15.44 -3.79 -21.37
N GLN A 234 15.82 -3.19 -22.50
CA GLN A 234 14.89 -2.96 -23.60
C GLN A 234 14.17 -4.27 -23.98
N GLY A 235 12.85 -4.20 -24.09
CA GLY A 235 11.97 -5.32 -24.40
C GLY A 235 11.41 -6.06 -23.17
N ASP A 236 11.97 -5.86 -21.97
CA ASP A 236 11.47 -6.50 -20.75
C ASP A 236 10.09 -5.93 -20.36
N GLU A 237 9.19 -6.80 -19.89
CA GLU A 237 7.88 -6.41 -19.36
C GLU A 237 8.04 -5.58 -18.08
N LEU A 238 7.31 -4.47 -17.99
CA LEU A 238 7.26 -3.60 -16.82
C LEU A 238 6.13 -4.08 -15.90
N THR A 239 6.45 -4.38 -14.65
CA THR A 239 5.49 -4.94 -13.68
C THR A 239 5.56 -4.24 -12.33
N ILE A 240 4.41 -4.16 -11.66
CA ILE A 240 4.27 -3.68 -10.28
C ILE A 240 3.69 -4.79 -9.39
N SER A 241 3.77 -4.64 -8.06
CA SER A 241 2.99 -5.52 -7.17
C SER A 241 1.58 -4.97 -6.97
N TYR A 242 0.59 -5.85 -6.97
CA TYR A 242 -0.81 -5.55 -6.64
C TYR A 242 -1.17 -6.01 -5.23
N SER A 243 -0.33 -6.86 -4.63
CA SER A 243 -0.55 -7.44 -3.31
C SER A 243 0.56 -7.01 -2.36
N GLU A 244 0.29 -7.19 -1.07
CA GLU A 244 1.34 -7.22 -0.06
C GLU A 244 2.33 -8.35 -0.39
N LEU A 245 3.63 -8.08 -0.22
CA LEU A 245 4.71 -9.04 -0.43
C LEU A 245 5.13 -9.74 0.87
N LEU A 246 4.94 -9.09 2.03
CA LEU A 246 5.25 -9.66 3.34
C LEU A 246 4.12 -10.57 3.86
N CYS A 247 3.77 -11.57 3.06
CA CYS A 247 2.87 -12.66 3.43
C CYS A 247 3.16 -13.89 2.57
N PRO A 248 2.76 -15.11 3.00
CA PRO A 248 3.00 -16.33 2.22
C PRO A 248 2.37 -16.30 0.82
N SER A 249 2.95 -17.05 -0.11
CA SER A 249 2.50 -17.08 -1.51
C SER A 249 1.04 -17.53 -1.68
N TYR A 250 0.52 -18.38 -0.80
CA TYR A 250 -0.89 -18.81 -0.86
C TYR A 250 -1.85 -17.64 -0.58
N GLN A 251 -1.54 -16.77 0.38
CA GLN A 251 -2.35 -15.57 0.66
C GLN A 251 -2.29 -14.59 -0.51
N ARG A 252 -1.09 -14.36 -1.08
CA ARG A 252 -0.96 -13.52 -2.28
C ARG A 252 -1.78 -14.06 -3.45
N LYS A 253 -1.74 -15.37 -3.70
CA LYS A 253 -2.52 -16.01 -4.77
C LYS A 253 -4.03 -15.88 -4.53
N GLU A 254 -4.49 -16.07 -3.29
CA GLU A 254 -5.89 -15.88 -2.91
C GLU A 254 -6.35 -14.43 -3.10
N ASP A 255 -5.56 -13.45 -2.65
CA ASP A 255 -5.83 -12.02 -2.84
C ASP A 255 -5.90 -11.64 -4.33
N LEU A 256 -4.94 -12.12 -5.12
CA LEU A 256 -4.90 -11.83 -6.56
C LEU A 256 -6.09 -12.46 -7.30
N LYS A 257 -6.45 -13.69 -6.94
CA LYS A 257 -7.61 -14.38 -7.52
C LYS A 257 -8.92 -13.71 -7.11
N SER A 258 -9.07 -13.38 -5.83
CA SER A 258 -10.28 -12.78 -5.26
C SER A 258 -10.48 -11.31 -5.64
N ARG A 259 -9.47 -10.59 -6.12
CA ARG A 259 -9.62 -9.19 -6.57
C ARG A 259 -9.46 -9.02 -8.08
N TYR A 260 -8.49 -9.69 -8.69
CA TYR A 260 -8.11 -9.50 -10.08
C TYR A 260 -8.41 -10.72 -10.97
N SER A 261 -8.91 -11.82 -10.40
CA SER A 261 -9.40 -12.99 -11.14
C SER A 261 -8.35 -13.66 -12.06
N PHE A 262 -7.08 -13.66 -11.63
CA PHE A 262 -5.98 -14.40 -12.27
C PHE A 262 -5.12 -15.16 -11.24
N ASP A 263 -4.43 -16.20 -11.71
CA ASP A 263 -3.44 -16.94 -10.92
C ASP A 263 -2.02 -16.47 -11.28
N CYS A 264 -1.22 -16.11 -10.27
CA CYS A 264 0.14 -15.58 -10.48
C CYS A 264 1.17 -16.70 -10.69
N HIS A 265 1.92 -16.62 -11.77
CA HIS A 265 2.96 -17.58 -12.19
C HIS A 265 4.38 -16.99 -12.18
N CYS A 266 4.62 -15.93 -11.38
CA CYS A 266 5.95 -15.34 -11.27
C CYS A 266 6.92 -16.27 -10.51
N VAL A 267 8.22 -15.96 -10.55
CA VAL A 267 9.29 -16.77 -9.90
C VAL A 267 9.02 -17.03 -8.42
N LYS A 268 8.53 -16.03 -7.66
CA LYS A 268 8.18 -16.19 -6.24
C LYS A 268 6.97 -17.11 -6.00
N CYS A 269 6.06 -17.22 -6.97
CA CYS A 269 4.86 -18.05 -6.85
C CYS A 269 5.07 -19.48 -7.36
N ASN A 270 6.03 -19.69 -8.26
CA ASN A 270 6.37 -21.01 -8.82
C ASN A 270 7.37 -21.78 -7.95
N SER A 271 8.20 -21.09 -7.15
CA SER A 271 9.15 -21.72 -6.23
C SER A 271 9.04 -21.18 -4.81
N PRO A 272 7.87 -21.29 -4.15
CA PRO A 272 7.62 -20.59 -2.89
C PRO A 272 8.16 -21.29 -1.64
N LEU A 273 8.54 -22.57 -1.74
CA LEU A 273 8.67 -23.47 -0.57
C LEU A 273 9.67 -22.97 0.49
N GLU A 274 10.82 -22.44 0.07
CA GLU A 274 11.85 -21.96 1.00
C GLU A 274 11.44 -20.64 1.67
N GLU A 275 10.98 -19.66 0.89
CA GLU A 275 10.57 -18.34 1.41
C GLU A 275 9.33 -18.46 2.30
N ASP A 276 8.27 -19.15 1.84
CA ASP A 276 7.06 -19.38 2.62
C ASP A 276 7.34 -20.24 3.87
N GLY A 277 8.22 -21.25 3.74
CA GLY A 277 8.66 -22.06 4.86
C GLY A 277 9.31 -21.22 5.96
N LEU A 278 10.11 -20.22 5.58
CA LEU A 278 10.74 -19.30 6.52
C LEU A 278 9.75 -18.27 7.08
N MET A 279 8.83 -17.75 6.27
CA MET A 279 7.75 -16.87 6.72
C MET A 279 6.86 -17.53 7.77
N LEU A 280 6.72 -18.86 7.73
CA LEU A 280 5.94 -19.66 8.66
C LEU A 280 6.78 -20.32 9.77
N SER A 281 8.05 -19.92 9.91
CA SER A 281 9.00 -20.63 10.76
C SER A 281 8.82 -20.41 12.26
N LEU A 282 9.28 -21.41 13.03
CA LEU A 282 9.36 -21.38 14.50
C LEU A 282 10.79 -21.15 14.97
N GLN A 283 10.94 -20.64 16.19
CA GLN A 283 12.24 -20.49 16.82
C GLN A 283 12.81 -21.86 17.21
N CYS A 284 14.13 -22.03 17.05
CA CYS A 284 14.80 -23.23 17.53
C CYS A 284 14.69 -23.39 19.06
N SER A 285 14.38 -24.60 19.52
CA SER A 285 14.31 -24.93 20.95
C SER A 285 15.67 -25.08 21.64
N ASN A 286 16.78 -24.88 20.92
CA ASN A 286 18.11 -24.82 21.52
C ASN A 286 18.38 -23.39 21.97
N SER A 287 18.59 -23.17 23.28
CA SER A 287 18.84 -21.86 23.88
C SER A 287 20.08 -21.14 23.35
N HIS A 288 21.02 -21.87 22.74
CA HIS A 288 22.22 -21.32 22.13
C HIS A 288 22.12 -21.18 20.60
N CYS A 289 20.91 -21.36 20.04
CA CYS A 289 20.68 -21.31 18.60
C CYS A 289 19.64 -20.24 18.26
N ASN A 290 20.00 -19.30 17.38
CA ASN A 290 19.10 -18.29 16.83
C ASN A 290 18.51 -18.71 15.48
N GLY A 291 18.60 -19.99 15.13
CA GLY A 291 18.11 -20.52 13.87
C GLY A 291 16.60 -20.70 13.83
N ALA A 292 16.09 -20.84 12.61
CA ALA A 292 14.68 -21.08 12.34
C ALA A 292 14.42 -22.58 12.14
N LEU A 293 13.21 -23.02 12.47
CA LEU A 293 12.60 -24.28 12.04
C LEU A 293 11.58 -23.92 10.94
N PRO A 294 11.95 -23.98 9.64
CA PRO A 294 11.05 -23.64 8.55
C PRO A 294 9.86 -24.59 8.47
N ARG A 295 8.69 -24.09 8.07
CA ARG A 295 7.53 -24.95 7.76
C ARG A 295 7.86 -25.82 6.55
N ASP A 296 7.71 -27.13 6.70
CA ASP A 296 7.75 -28.08 5.59
C ASP A 296 6.36 -28.16 4.96
N LEU A 297 6.19 -27.42 3.86
CA LEU A 297 4.95 -27.34 3.11
C LEU A 297 4.67 -28.61 2.28
N ALA A 298 5.68 -29.44 2.02
CA ALA A 298 5.53 -30.70 1.27
C ALA A 298 5.19 -31.87 2.20
N GLY A 299 5.89 -31.98 3.34
CA GLY A 299 5.74 -33.07 4.30
C GLY A 299 4.76 -32.82 5.44
N GLY A 300 4.22 -31.59 5.59
CA GLY A 300 3.18 -31.28 6.57
C GLY A 300 3.69 -31.12 8.01
N GLY A 301 4.81 -30.41 8.20
CA GLY A 301 5.46 -30.27 9.50
C GLY A 301 6.46 -29.11 9.56
N PHE A 302 7.54 -29.27 10.33
CA PHE A 302 8.67 -28.34 10.34
C PHE A 302 9.96 -29.08 9.97
N ALA A 303 10.78 -28.44 9.15
CA ALA A 303 12.11 -28.91 8.82
C ALA A 303 13.07 -28.76 10.02
N ALA A 304 14.22 -29.44 9.92
CA ALA A 304 15.30 -29.28 10.90
C ALA A 304 15.79 -27.83 10.96
N CYS A 305 16.36 -27.46 12.09
CA CYS A 305 16.85 -26.10 12.28
C CYS A 305 17.92 -25.76 11.25
N ASN A 306 17.73 -24.66 10.51
CA ASN A 306 18.64 -24.21 9.45
C ASN A 306 20.04 -23.78 9.94
N THR A 307 20.26 -23.74 11.25
CA THR A 307 21.53 -23.35 11.86
C THR A 307 22.21 -24.51 12.60
N CYS A 308 21.50 -25.22 13.50
CA CYS A 308 22.10 -26.28 14.31
C CYS A 308 21.65 -27.71 13.94
N GLY A 309 20.78 -27.87 12.95
CA GLY A 309 20.29 -29.17 12.50
C GLY A 309 19.37 -29.91 13.47
N LYS A 310 18.98 -29.30 14.59
CA LYS A 310 18.06 -29.90 15.57
C LYS A 310 16.70 -30.19 14.92
N GLN A 311 16.20 -31.41 15.10
CA GLN A 311 14.92 -31.87 14.56
C GLN A 311 13.72 -31.31 15.33
N ALA A 312 12.60 -31.12 14.63
CA ALA A 312 11.33 -30.67 15.21
C ALA A 312 10.39 -31.86 15.55
N SER A 313 9.53 -31.68 16.57
CA SER A 313 8.44 -32.62 16.86
C SER A 313 7.12 -32.11 16.24
N ASN A 314 6.60 -32.77 15.22
CA ASN A 314 5.78 -32.06 14.23
C ASN A 314 4.30 -31.81 14.59
N LYS A 315 3.54 -32.79 15.07
CA LYS A 315 2.06 -32.69 15.04
C LYS A 315 1.46 -31.58 15.92
N ALA A 316 1.87 -31.50 17.19
CA ALA A 316 1.33 -30.49 18.12
C ALA A 316 1.86 -29.07 17.82
N MET A 317 3.08 -28.96 17.29
CA MET A 317 3.68 -27.68 16.91
C MET A 317 2.95 -27.05 15.73
N VAL A 318 2.52 -27.86 14.76
CA VAL A 318 1.72 -27.42 13.59
C VAL A 318 0.40 -26.80 14.04
N THR A 319 -0.40 -27.52 14.83
CA THR A 319 -1.70 -27.03 15.33
C THR A 319 -1.54 -25.77 16.17
N LYS A 320 -0.51 -25.72 17.03
CA LYS A 320 -0.22 -24.51 17.82
C LYS A 320 0.17 -23.32 16.92
N ALA A 321 0.97 -23.55 15.88
CA ALA A 321 1.37 -22.50 14.94
C ALA A 321 0.18 -21.95 14.16
N GLU A 322 -0.67 -22.82 13.63
CA GLU A 322 -1.90 -22.43 12.92
C GLU A 322 -2.85 -21.64 13.83
N GLY A 323 -3.04 -22.07 15.07
CA GLY A 323 -3.85 -21.33 16.05
C GLY A 323 -3.29 -19.94 16.37
N ASN A 324 -1.96 -19.79 16.52
CA ASN A 324 -1.34 -18.49 16.76
C ASN A 324 -1.42 -17.56 15.53
N ILE A 325 -1.32 -18.11 14.32
CA ILE A 325 -1.51 -17.34 13.07
C ILE A 325 -2.96 -16.85 13.00
N SER A 326 -3.95 -17.71 13.21
CA SER A 326 -5.38 -17.33 13.22
C SER A 326 -5.67 -16.23 14.24
N LYS A 327 -5.15 -16.34 15.46
CA LYS A 327 -5.27 -15.30 16.49
C LYS A 327 -4.66 -13.96 16.04
N SER A 328 -3.53 -14.00 15.35
CA SER A 328 -2.89 -12.78 14.84
C SER A 328 -3.73 -12.13 13.75
N GLU A 329 -4.30 -12.93 12.84
CA GLU A 329 -5.20 -12.44 11.79
C GLU A 329 -6.48 -11.83 12.38
N GLU A 330 -7.04 -12.43 13.43
CA GLU A 330 -8.18 -11.90 14.19
C GLU A 330 -7.82 -10.58 14.89
N ALA A 331 -6.69 -10.53 15.59
CA ALA A 331 -6.20 -9.32 16.24
C ALA A 331 -5.98 -8.19 15.23
N LEU A 332 -5.40 -8.46 14.06
CA LEU A 332 -5.23 -7.46 13.00
C LEU A 332 -6.57 -6.92 12.46
N LYS A 333 -7.63 -7.74 12.45
CA LYS A 333 -8.99 -7.27 12.08
C LYS A 333 -9.57 -6.36 13.16
N GLU A 334 -9.38 -6.69 14.42
CA GLU A 334 -9.84 -5.89 15.56
C GLU A 334 -9.07 -4.57 15.67
N ILE A 335 -7.74 -4.59 15.52
CA ILE A 335 -6.90 -3.40 15.47
C ILE A 335 -7.39 -2.42 14.40
N LYS A 336 -7.71 -2.90 13.19
CA LYS A 336 -8.30 -2.06 12.11
C LYS A 336 -9.64 -1.42 12.49
N ALA A 337 -10.39 -2.00 13.42
CA ALA A 337 -11.61 -1.40 13.93
C ALA A 337 -11.30 -0.31 14.97
N LEU A 338 -10.35 -0.56 15.87
CA LEU A 338 -9.90 0.38 16.91
C LEU A 338 -9.17 1.60 16.34
N GLU A 339 -8.45 1.44 15.22
CA GLU A 339 -7.80 2.55 14.47
C GLU A 339 -8.83 3.61 14.02
N LYS A 340 -10.11 3.25 13.87
CA LYS A 340 -11.16 4.21 13.48
C LYS A 340 -11.62 5.10 14.64
N THR A 341 -11.35 4.68 15.86
CA THR A 341 -11.70 5.41 17.09
C THR A 341 -10.48 5.97 17.80
N ASP A 342 -9.30 5.88 17.17
CA ASP A 342 -8.01 6.31 17.73
C ASP A 342 -7.72 5.70 19.12
N ASP A 343 -8.21 4.48 19.38
CA ASP A 343 -8.01 3.80 20.67
C ASP A 343 -6.67 3.05 20.70
N TYR A 344 -5.59 3.82 20.69
CA TYR A 344 -4.23 3.28 20.61
C TYR A 344 -3.80 2.51 21.86
N ASN A 345 -4.43 2.75 23.02
CA ASN A 345 -4.17 1.96 24.24
C ASN A 345 -4.66 0.52 24.06
N SER A 346 -5.93 0.34 23.64
CA SER A 346 -6.47 -0.99 23.37
C SER A 346 -5.73 -1.71 22.24
N ILE A 347 -5.29 -0.98 21.21
CA ILE A 347 -4.46 -1.55 20.14
C ILE A 347 -3.15 -2.09 20.70
N LEU A 348 -2.46 -1.30 21.53
CA LEU A 348 -1.18 -1.69 22.10
C LEU A 348 -1.33 -2.91 23.02
N ASP A 349 -2.31 -2.89 23.92
CA ASP A 349 -2.59 -4.01 24.83
C ASP A 349 -2.88 -5.30 24.05
N LEU A 350 -3.73 -5.22 23.02
CA LEU A 350 -4.03 -6.38 22.16
C LEU A 350 -2.79 -6.89 21.43
N ALA A 351 -2.00 -5.99 20.84
CA ALA A 351 -0.78 -6.36 20.12
C ALA A 351 0.26 -7.02 21.05
N GLU A 352 0.46 -6.49 22.26
CA GLU A 352 1.39 -7.05 23.23
C GLU A 352 0.95 -8.42 23.74
N ASN A 353 -0.33 -8.59 24.04
CA ASN A 353 -0.88 -9.89 24.44
C ASN A 353 -0.60 -10.96 23.37
N VAL A 354 -0.80 -10.64 22.09
CA VAL A 354 -0.50 -11.55 20.98
C VAL A 354 1.01 -11.78 20.85
N LEU A 355 1.84 -10.74 20.94
CA LEU A 355 3.29 -10.87 20.83
C LEU A 355 3.92 -11.69 21.96
N ASP A 356 3.35 -11.63 23.16
CA ASP A 356 3.75 -12.44 24.31
C ASP A 356 3.39 -13.91 24.15
N GLU A 357 2.22 -14.24 23.60
CA GLU A 357 1.87 -15.64 23.27
C GLU A 357 2.80 -16.23 22.19
N GLN A 358 3.21 -15.40 21.22
CA GLN A 358 4.14 -15.79 20.15
C GLN A 358 5.59 -15.85 20.62
N ARG A 359 5.91 -15.25 21.77
CA ARG A 359 7.27 -15.10 22.28
C ARG A 359 7.90 -16.47 22.52
N CYS A 360 9.17 -16.60 22.18
CA CYS A 360 9.93 -17.86 22.26
C CYS A 360 9.32 -19.02 21.44
N PHE A 361 8.36 -18.74 20.55
CA PHE A 361 7.70 -19.75 19.71
C PHE A 361 7.88 -19.44 18.23
N PHE A 362 7.48 -18.25 17.78
CA PHE A 362 7.74 -17.82 16.41
C PHE A 362 9.16 -17.30 16.24
N HIS A 363 9.79 -17.67 15.13
CA HIS A 363 11.07 -17.10 14.76
C HIS A 363 10.88 -15.61 14.43
N LYS A 364 11.94 -14.80 14.59
CA LYS A 364 11.91 -13.36 14.28
C LYS A 364 11.53 -13.03 12.82
N LEU A 365 11.65 -13.99 11.92
CA LEU A 365 11.28 -13.85 10.49
C LEU A 365 9.85 -14.33 10.19
N ASN A 366 9.08 -14.71 11.20
CA ASN A 366 7.71 -15.17 10.98
C ASN A 366 6.79 -14.01 10.59
N TYR A 367 6.12 -14.09 9.45
CA TYR A 367 5.33 -12.98 8.89
C TYR A 367 4.21 -12.51 9.82
N SER A 368 3.57 -13.45 10.51
CA SER A 368 2.46 -13.19 11.44
C SER A 368 2.93 -12.36 12.64
N ARG A 369 4.16 -12.59 13.10
CA ARG A 369 4.78 -11.79 14.16
C ARG A 369 5.10 -10.38 13.67
N ILE A 370 5.64 -10.26 12.45
CA ILE A 370 6.00 -8.95 11.88
C ILE A 370 4.78 -8.04 11.74
N GLY A 371 3.65 -8.58 11.26
CA GLY A 371 2.42 -7.80 11.12
C GLY A 371 1.91 -7.21 12.45
N ILE A 372 2.05 -7.94 13.56
CA ILE A 372 1.67 -7.44 14.89
C ILE A 372 2.70 -6.43 15.43
N LEU A 373 4.00 -6.66 15.20
CA LEU A 373 5.06 -5.73 15.59
C LEU A 373 4.88 -4.34 14.96
N ASP A 374 4.51 -4.29 13.67
CA ASP A 374 4.22 -3.02 12.98
C ASP A 374 3.07 -2.27 13.65
N LYS A 375 1.99 -2.98 14.02
CA LYS A 375 0.84 -2.37 14.72
C LYS A 375 1.16 -1.93 16.15
N ALA A 376 1.99 -2.69 16.87
CA ALA A 376 2.48 -2.27 18.18
C ALA A 376 3.35 -1.01 18.09
N MET A 377 4.20 -0.92 17.06
CA MET A 377 5.01 0.27 16.76
C MET A 377 4.12 1.49 16.45
N ASP A 378 3.12 1.33 15.57
CA ASP A 378 2.16 2.39 15.23
C ASP A 378 1.44 2.92 16.49
N ALA A 379 0.97 2.03 17.36
CA ALA A 379 0.29 2.41 18.59
C ALA A 379 1.24 3.14 19.57
N CYS A 380 2.47 2.65 19.75
CA CYS A 380 3.46 3.32 20.58
C CYS A 380 3.84 4.71 20.06
N ILE A 381 3.88 4.93 18.74
CA ILE A 381 4.12 6.27 18.18
C ILE A 381 2.98 7.23 18.53
N ASN A 382 1.73 6.79 18.38
CA ASN A 382 0.57 7.62 18.71
C ASN A 382 0.41 7.88 20.22
N LEU A 383 0.91 6.96 21.06
CA LEU A 383 0.95 7.11 22.52
C LEU A 383 2.23 7.78 23.03
N GLU A 384 3.12 8.22 22.13
CA GLU A 384 4.42 8.85 22.46
C GLU A 384 5.37 7.95 23.29
N PHE A 385 5.22 6.63 23.19
CA PHE A 385 6.11 5.63 23.79
C PHE A 385 7.31 5.33 22.88
N TRP A 386 8.18 6.33 22.70
CA TRP A 386 9.24 6.33 21.69
C TRP A 386 10.23 5.16 21.79
N ASP A 387 10.72 4.82 22.99
CA ASP A 387 11.66 3.71 23.18
C ASP A 387 11.04 2.36 22.80
N ARG A 388 9.76 2.17 23.14
CA ARG A 388 9.01 0.94 22.81
C ARG A 388 8.74 0.87 21.31
N ALA A 389 8.33 1.99 20.69
CA ALA A 389 8.17 2.09 19.25
C ALA A 389 9.46 1.70 18.51
N LEU A 390 10.62 2.23 18.96
CA LEU A 390 11.91 1.88 18.38
C LEU A 390 12.23 0.40 18.57
N ALA A 391 11.98 -0.17 19.76
CA ALA A 391 12.23 -1.58 20.03
C ALA A 391 11.38 -2.52 19.16
N PHE A 392 10.12 -2.18 18.88
CA PHE A 392 9.28 -2.94 17.95
C PHE A 392 9.75 -2.76 16.51
N GLY A 393 10.02 -1.53 16.06
CA GLY A 393 10.49 -1.26 14.70
C GLY A 393 11.80 -1.96 14.35
N LEU A 394 12.78 -1.96 15.27
CA LEU A 394 14.05 -2.67 15.04
C LEU A 394 13.88 -4.18 14.86
N GLN A 395 12.87 -4.80 15.50
CA GLN A 395 12.59 -6.22 15.34
C GLN A 395 12.07 -6.58 13.94
N THR A 396 11.49 -5.64 13.19
CA THR A 396 10.92 -5.93 11.86
C THR A 396 11.95 -5.90 10.74
N MET A 397 13.09 -5.23 10.96
CA MET A 397 14.06 -4.93 9.90
C MET A 397 14.69 -6.13 9.22
N ASP A 398 14.97 -7.21 9.95
CA ASP A 398 15.54 -8.43 9.36
C ASP A 398 14.57 -9.06 8.35
N ALA A 399 13.29 -9.13 8.70
CA ALA A 399 12.25 -9.67 7.82
C ALA A 399 11.96 -8.73 6.64
N TYR A 400 11.89 -7.42 6.89
CA TYR A 400 11.70 -6.41 5.86
C TYR A 400 12.79 -6.48 4.77
N LYS A 401 14.07 -6.52 5.19
CA LYS A 401 15.21 -6.60 4.25
C LYS A 401 15.29 -7.93 3.50
N LEU A 402 14.71 -9.00 4.06
CA LEU A 402 14.73 -10.33 3.47
C LEU A 402 13.60 -10.54 2.46
N TYR A 403 12.36 -10.16 2.81
CA TYR A 403 11.18 -10.51 2.02
C TYR A 403 10.82 -9.47 0.96
N TYR A 404 11.07 -8.19 1.23
CA TYR A 404 10.87 -7.16 0.22
C TYR A 404 12.04 -7.07 -0.75
N PRO A 405 11.79 -6.71 -2.03
CA PRO A 405 12.85 -6.35 -2.96
C PRO A 405 13.75 -5.24 -2.41
N ARG A 406 15.02 -5.23 -2.83
CA ARG A 406 16.05 -4.29 -2.34
C ARG A 406 15.60 -2.83 -2.35
N ASN A 407 14.91 -2.41 -3.40
CA ASN A 407 14.40 -1.04 -3.58
C ASN A 407 12.87 -1.00 -3.41
N HIS A 408 12.37 -1.52 -2.30
CA HIS A 408 10.93 -1.45 -1.97
C HIS A 408 10.64 -0.28 -1.02
N PRO A 409 9.57 0.51 -1.25
CA PRO A 409 9.26 1.70 -0.46
C PRO A 409 9.00 1.35 1.01
N SER A 410 8.37 0.22 1.33
CA SER A 410 8.15 -0.21 2.72
C SER A 410 9.44 -0.34 3.52
N VAL A 411 10.54 -0.79 2.91
CA VAL A 411 11.86 -0.88 3.59
C VAL A 411 12.42 0.50 3.85
N GLY A 412 12.35 1.39 2.85
CA GLY A 412 12.83 2.77 2.98
C GLY A 412 12.04 3.56 4.02
N ILE A 413 10.71 3.43 4.03
CA ILE A 413 9.83 4.10 4.99
C ILE A 413 10.06 3.56 6.40
N GLN A 414 10.16 2.24 6.58
CA GLN A 414 10.43 1.66 7.90
C GLN A 414 11.80 2.12 8.46
N LEU A 415 12.84 2.16 7.62
CA LEU A 415 14.14 2.72 7.98
C LEU A 415 14.04 4.22 8.34
N PHE A 416 13.23 4.98 7.60
CA PHE A 416 13.02 6.39 7.91
C PHE A 416 12.35 6.57 9.27
N ARG A 417 11.29 5.81 9.55
CA ARG A 417 10.60 5.81 10.85
C ARG A 417 11.53 5.45 12.01
N ILE A 418 12.34 4.40 11.85
CA ILE A 418 13.35 3.99 12.83
C ILE A 418 14.42 5.07 13.01
N GLY A 419 14.91 5.66 11.91
CA GLY A 419 15.89 6.74 11.93
C GLY A 419 15.37 7.97 12.69
N LYS A 420 14.12 8.37 12.43
CA LYS A 420 13.42 9.44 13.17
C LYS A 420 13.40 9.15 14.68
N LEU A 421 12.97 7.95 15.06
CA LEU A 421 12.92 7.54 16.48
C LEU A 421 14.30 7.52 17.12
N GLN A 422 15.32 7.04 16.42
CA GLN A 422 16.70 7.01 16.93
C GLN A 422 17.25 8.42 17.14
N VAL A 423 17.07 9.33 16.18
CA VAL A 423 17.50 10.73 16.33
C VAL A 423 16.76 11.38 17.50
N TYR A 424 15.44 11.20 17.58
CA TYR A 424 14.63 11.74 18.67
C TYR A 424 15.06 11.23 20.06
N LEU A 425 15.52 9.98 20.14
CA LEU A 425 16.05 9.35 21.36
C LEU A 425 17.56 9.59 21.57
N ASP A 426 18.15 10.59 20.91
CA ASP A 426 19.56 10.97 21.00
C ASP A 426 20.55 9.85 20.62
N LYS A 427 20.09 8.86 19.85
CA LYS A 427 20.91 7.78 19.27
C LYS A 427 21.44 8.23 17.90
N LEU A 428 22.08 9.40 17.86
CA LEU A 428 22.38 10.13 16.62
C LEU A 428 23.17 9.32 15.58
N LYS A 429 24.14 8.50 16.01
CA LYS A 429 24.94 7.68 15.09
C LYS A 429 24.10 6.61 14.39
N ASP A 430 23.27 5.91 15.16
CA ASP A 430 22.40 4.87 14.62
C ASP A 430 21.31 5.50 13.75
N GLY A 431 20.74 6.61 14.22
CA GLY A 431 19.76 7.43 13.48
C GLY A 431 20.31 7.86 12.12
N PHE A 432 21.49 8.48 12.09
CA PHE A 432 22.15 8.89 10.85
C PHE A 432 22.35 7.71 9.88
N GLN A 433 22.79 6.55 10.37
CA GLN A 433 22.96 5.35 9.52
C GLN A 433 21.62 4.85 8.95
N SER A 434 20.58 4.79 9.77
CA SER A 434 19.23 4.38 9.32
C SER A 434 18.67 5.36 8.29
N LEU A 435 18.82 6.67 8.51
CA LEU A 435 18.38 7.71 7.58
C LEU A 435 19.12 7.63 6.23
N LEU A 436 20.43 7.39 6.23
CA LEU A 436 21.19 7.18 4.98
C LEU A 436 20.73 5.94 4.22
N GLN A 437 20.42 4.84 4.93
CA GLN A 437 19.86 3.64 4.29
C GLN A 437 18.46 3.92 3.72
N ALA A 438 17.63 4.69 4.44
CA ALA A 438 16.33 5.13 3.94
C ALA A 438 16.49 5.98 2.67
N GLU A 439 17.44 6.92 2.64
CA GLU A 439 17.66 7.83 1.50
C GLU A 439 18.11 7.06 0.26
N ALA A 440 18.95 6.04 0.45
CA ALA A 440 19.40 5.17 -0.63
C ALA A 440 18.23 4.46 -1.35
N ILE A 441 17.17 4.09 -0.62
CA ILE A 441 15.99 3.39 -1.16
C ILE A 441 14.93 4.38 -1.63
N LEU A 442 14.63 5.41 -0.83
CA LEU A 442 13.54 6.35 -1.10
C LEU A 442 13.86 7.27 -2.28
N LYS A 443 15.13 7.60 -2.53
CA LYS A 443 15.50 8.33 -3.77
C LYS A 443 15.22 7.51 -5.04
N VAL A 444 15.32 6.19 -4.98
CA VAL A 444 15.03 5.28 -6.10
C VAL A 444 13.51 5.15 -6.30
N THR A 445 12.79 4.92 -5.21
CA THR A 445 11.34 4.62 -5.26
C THR A 445 10.47 5.86 -5.42
N HIS A 446 10.91 7.01 -4.90
CA HIS A 446 10.14 8.26 -4.87
C HIS A 446 10.76 9.40 -5.68
N GLY A 447 12.05 9.32 -6.04
CA GLY A 447 12.72 10.38 -6.82
C GLY A 447 12.77 11.72 -6.08
N ASN A 448 12.21 12.77 -6.68
CA ASN A 448 12.17 14.13 -6.13
C ASN A 448 10.93 14.41 -5.26
N HIS A 449 10.35 13.38 -4.63
CA HIS A 449 9.17 13.51 -3.79
C HIS A 449 9.46 14.36 -2.53
N PRO A 450 8.48 15.14 -2.01
CA PRO A 450 8.64 15.91 -0.78
C PRO A 450 9.19 15.11 0.42
N LEU A 451 8.74 13.86 0.60
CA LEU A 451 9.27 12.95 1.63
C LEU A 451 10.80 12.77 1.56
N VAL A 452 11.37 12.71 0.36
CA VAL A 452 12.82 12.55 0.16
C VAL A 452 13.54 13.85 0.50
N GLN A 453 12.90 15.00 0.28
CA GLN A 453 13.44 16.30 0.69
C GLN A 453 13.46 16.41 2.23
N GLU A 454 12.35 16.09 2.88
CA GLU A 454 12.25 16.04 4.34
C GLU A 454 13.32 15.12 4.96
N LEU A 455 13.50 13.92 4.39
CA LEU A 455 14.54 12.99 4.82
C LEU A 455 15.95 13.58 4.67
N ARG A 456 16.24 14.27 3.56
CA ARG A 456 17.55 14.91 3.34
C ARG A 456 17.81 16.07 4.30
N GLU A 457 16.79 16.87 4.59
CA GLU A 457 16.87 17.93 5.58
C GLU A 457 17.21 17.35 6.96
N MET A 458 16.51 16.29 7.36
CA MET A 458 16.79 15.59 8.62
C MET A 458 18.20 14.99 8.67
N ILE A 459 18.68 14.37 7.58
CA ILE A 459 20.07 13.88 7.48
C ILE A 459 21.07 15.03 7.69
N GLY A 460 20.81 16.19 7.10
CA GLY A 460 21.63 17.40 7.27
C GLY A 460 21.69 17.85 8.74
N GLN A 461 20.52 17.97 9.37
CA GLN A 461 20.40 18.36 10.79
C GLN A 461 21.13 17.37 11.71
N THR A 462 20.88 16.06 11.56
CA THR A 462 21.55 15.03 12.37
C THR A 462 23.07 15.04 12.18
N LEU A 463 23.57 15.33 10.96
CA LEU A 463 25.01 15.44 10.71
C LEU A 463 25.64 16.64 11.42
N GLU A 464 24.93 17.77 11.45
CA GLU A 464 25.37 18.96 12.18
C GLU A 464 25.45 18.68 13.68
N GLU A 465 24.41 18.08 14.26
CA GLU A 465 24.40 17.68 15.68
C GLU A 465 25.54 16.72 16.03
N LEU A 466 25.80 15.71 15.18
CA LEU A 466 26.93 14.79 15.35
C LEU A 466 28.29 15.51 15.33
N ARG A 467 28.45 16.53 14.49
CA ARG A 467 29.69 17.34 14.45
C ARG A 467 29.84 18.16 15.73
N GLU A 468 28.75 18.72 16.24
CA GLU A 468 28.75 19.45 17.50
C GLU A 468 29.08 18.55 18.70
N GLU A 469 28.56 17.33 18.75
CA GLU A 469 28.95 16.34 19.77
C GLU A 469 30.45 16.01 19.70
N GLN A 470 30.98 15.81 18.50
CA GLN A 470 32.41 15.54 18.31
C GLN A 470 33.26 16.74 18.74
N ASN A 471 32.86 17.96 18.37
CA ASN A 471 33.56 19.17 18.77
C ASN A 471 33.54 19.36 20.29
N ARG A 472 32.40 19.12 20.96
CA ARG A 472 32.29 19.14 22.43
C ARG A 472 33.22 18.13 23.11
N LYS A 473 33.32 16.92 22.56
CA LYS A 473 34.24 15.86 23.04
C LYS A 473 35.71 16.23 22.84
N VAL A 474 36.06 16.84 21.70
CA VAL A 474 37.44 17.29 21.40
C VAL A 474 37.85 18.49 22.27
N GLN A 475 36.92 19.37 22.62
CA GLN A 475 37.18 20.54 23.47
C GLN A 475 37.27 20.22 24.97
N GLY A 476 37.20 18.94 25.38
CA GLY A 476 37.47 18.53 26.75
C GLY A 476 36.40 18.93 27.76
N MET A 477 35.15 19.13 27.33
CA MET A 477 34.01 19.29 28.24
C MET A 477 33.48 17.92 28.66
N GLU A 478 34.30 17.12 29.36
CA GLU A 478 33.77 16.11 30.26
C GLU A 478 33.19 16.85 31.47
N LEU A 479 31.86 16.93 31.55
CA LEU A 479 31.18 17.33 32.78
C LEU A 479 31.52 16.28 33.86
N ILE A 480 32.35 16.70 34.81
CA ILE A 480 32.58 16.05 36.12
C ILE A 480 31.28 16.02 36.92
#